data_AF-A0AAD1RFV5-F1
#
_entry.id   AF-A0AAD1RFV5-F1
#
_cell.length_a   1.000
_cell.length_b   1.000
_cell.length_c   1.000
_cell.angle_alpha   90.00
_cell.angle_beta   90.00
_cell.angle_gamma   90.00
#
_symmetry.space_group_name_H-M   'P 1'
#
loop_
_entity.id
_entity.type
_entity.pdbx_description
1 polymer ?
#
loop_
_entity_poly.entity_id
_entity_poly.type
_entity_poly.pdbx_seq_one_letter_code
_entity_poly.pdbx_strand_id
1 'polypeptide(L)'
;MRAMMAELSTTIQATITTQLKSLVTDLHREIQELGQRKAHVESKMDEYAIVHNSLADKLQELDGVLEAQQIKLAYLEESSRKNNLRIRGTPEEVTTAHLPNYLMDLFQALTPEIHPDQLIVDRAHRLAFTSHPCEGTHNKGLQKWGPPRGSVHPITTTEEGLQKLGE
;
A
#
# COMPACT_ATOMS: atom_id res chain seq x y z
N MET A 1 -81.80 -13.74 22.00
CA MET A 1 -80.53 -14.51 22.16
C MET A 1 -79.91 -14.90 20.81
N ARG A 2 -80.61 -15.59 19.90
CA ARG A 2 -80.04 -15.98 18.57
C ARG A 2 -79.66 -14.80 17.66
N ALA A 3 -80.50 -13.77 17.57
CA ALA A 3 -80.20 -12.58 16.75
C ALA A 3 -78.94 -11.83 17.23
N MET A 4 -78.82 -11.67 18.55
CA MET A 4 -77.64 -11.06 19.19
C MET A 4 -76.35 -11.85 18.94
N MET A 5 -76.42 -13.19 18.96
CA MET A 5 -75.25 -14.03 18.65
C MET A 5 -74.85 -13.95 17.17
N ALA A 6 -75.82 -13.81 16.26
CA ALA A 6 -75.55 -13.62 14.84
C ALA A 6 -74.87 -12.26 14.56
N GLU A 7 -75.37 -11.19 15.19
CA GLU A 7 -74.80 -9.85 15.09
C GLU A 7 -73.39 -9.74 15.69
N LEU A 8 -73.15 -10.45 16.79
CA LEU A 8 -71.82 -10.52 17.39
C LEU A 8 -70.84 -11.29 16.49
N SER A 9 -71.30 -12.40 15.90
CA SER A 9 -70.49 -13.19 14.96
C SER A 9 -70.14 -12.40 13.69
N THR A 10 -71.08 -11.64 13.12
CA THR A 10 -70.82 -10.80 11.94
C THR A 10 -69.86 -9.66 12.28
N THR A 11 -70.01 -9.03 13.45
CA THR A 11 -69.11 -7.95 13.90
C THR A 11 -67.67 -8.46 14.11
N ILE A 12 -67.51 -9.64 14.72
CA ILE A 12 -66.20 -10.27 14.88
C ILE A 12 -65.57 -10.61 13.52
N GLN A 13 -66.34 -11.20 12.59
CA GLN A 13 -65.85 -11.51 11.24
C GLN A 13 -65.45 -10.24 10.47
N ALA A 14 -66.23 -9.17 10.56
CA ALA A 14 -65.91 -7.88 9.94
C ALA A 14 -64.63 -7.26 10.52
N THR A 15 -64.44 -7.36 11.84
CA THR A 15 -63.24 -6.84 12.52
C THR A 15 -61.99 -7.62 12.11
N ILE A 16 -62.06 -8.96 12.16
CA ILE A 16 -60.94 -9.84 11.76
C ILE A 16 -60.57 -9.61 10.30
N THR A 17 -61.55 -9.56 9.40
CA THR A 17 -61.28 -9.35 7.96
C THR A 17 -60.66 -7.98 7.70
N THR A 18 -61.05 -6.94 8.45
CA THR A 18 -60.48 -5.60 8.33
C THR A 18 -59.04 -5.57 8.84
N GLN A 19 -58.77 -6.17 10.00
CA GLN A 19 -57.41 -6.26 10.56
C GLN A 19 -56.49 -7.08 9.67
N LEU A 20 -56.95 -8.22 9.13
CA LEU A 20 -56.18 -9.02 8.20
C LEU A 20 -55.88 -8.26 6.91
N LYS A 21 -56.84 -7.49 6.37
CA LYS A 21 -56.59 -6.64 5.20
C LYS A 21 -55.53 -5.58 5.49
N SER A 22 -55.60 -4.91 6.64
CA SER A 22 -54.60 -3.92 7.05
C SER A 22 -53.21 -4.56 7.16
N LEU A 23 -53.11 -5.70 7.86
CA LEU A 23 -51.85 -6.40 8.03
C LEU A 23 -51.26 -6.85 6.69
N VAL A 24 -52.10 -7.37 5.78
CA VAL A 24 -51.66 -7.74 4.44
C VAL A 24 -51.16 -6.52 3.68
N THR A 25 -51.84 -5.38 3.74
CA THR A 25 -51.38 -4.16 3.07
C THR A 25 -50.08 -3.63 3.66
N ASP A 26 -49.91 -3.71 4.98
CA ASP A 26 -48.69 -3.27 5.66
C ASP A 26 -47.51 -4.18 5.28
N LEU A 27 -47.71 -5.50 5.25
CA LEU A 27 -46.70 -6.45 4.80
C LEU A 27 -46.31 -6.22 3.33
N HIS A 28 -47.27 -5.93 2.45
CA HIS A 28 -46.96 -5.62 1.05
C HIS A 28 -46.12 -4.34 0.94
N ARG A 29 -46.43 -3.31 1.74
CA ARG A 29 -45.66 -2.07 1.80
C ARG A 29 -44.24 -2.32 2.27
N GLU A 30 -44.06 -3.09 3.34
CA GLU A 30 -42.74 -3.44 3.88
C GLU A 30 -41.92 -4.26 2.87
N ILE A 31 -42.54 -5.23 2.20
CA ILE A 31 -41.88 -6.03 1.15
C ILE A 31 -41.39 -5.13 0.01
N GLN A 32 -42.20 -4.16 -0.41
CA GLN A 32 -41.81 -3.21 -1.45
C GLN A 32 -40.66 -2.31 -0.99
N GLU A 33 -40.72 -1.79 0.24
CA GLU A 33 -39.67 -0.95 0.80
C GLU A 33 -38.34 -1.70 0.93
N LEU A 34 -38.39 -2.95 1.42
CA LEU A 34 -37.22 -3.83 1.48
C LEU A 34 -36.66 -4.12 0.08
N GLY A 35 -37.52 -4.33 -0.91
CA GLY A 35 -37.11 -4.51 -2.30
C GLY A 35 -36.36 -3.29 -2.86
N GLN A 36 -36.87 -2.08 -2.60
CA GLN A 36 -36.21 -0.84 -3.01
C GLN A 36 -34.87 -0.62 -2.29
N ARG A 37 -34.83 -0.85 -0.98
CA ARG A 37 -33.60 -0.75 -0.18
C ARG A 37 -32.55 -1.75 -0.66
N LYS A 38 -32.94 -2.99 -0.95
CA LYS A 38 -32.06 -4.01 -1.51
C LYS A 38 -31.48 -3.56 -2.85
N ALA A 39 -32.33 -3.14 -3.79
CA ALA A 39 -31.88 -2.67 -5.10
C ALA A 39 -30.92 -1.48 -4.99
N HIS A 40 -31.17 -0.56 -4.05
CA HIS A 40 -30.27 0.56 -3.80
C HIS A 40 -28.90 0.12 -3.27
N VAL A 41 -28.87 -0.82 -2.31
CA VAL A 41 -27.62 -1.35 -1.77
C VAL A 41 -26.83 -2.11 -2.84
N GLU A 42 -27.50 -2.92 -3.65
CA GLU A 42 -26.88 -3.64 -4.78
C GLU A 42 -26.25 -2.66 -5.78
N SER A 43 -26.99 -1.62 -6.18
CA SER A 43 -26.46 -0.58 -7.06
C SER A 43 -25.25 0.13 -6.47
N LYS A 44 -25.25 0.42 -5.16
CA LYS A 44 -24.10 1.05 -4.50
C LYS A 44 -22.91 0.12 -4.39
N MET A 45 -23.14 -1.17 -4.17
CA MET A 45 -22.09 -2.17 -4.14
C MET A 45 -21.39 -2.29 -5.50
N ASP A 46 -22.15 -2.23 -6.60
CA ASP A 46 -21.60 -2.23 -7.96
C ASP A 46 -20.73 -0.99 -8.22
N GLU A 47 -21.20 0.20 -7.82
CA GLU A 47 -20.40 1.44 -7.88
C GLU A 47 -19.09 1.31 -7.09
N TYR A 48 -19.15 0.77 -5.86
CA TYR A 48 -17.96 0.56 -5.05
C TYR A 48 -16.99 -0.44 -5.67
N ALA A 49 -17.49 -1.52 -6.26
CA ALA A 49 -16.65 -2.51 -6.94
C ALA A 49 -15.88 -1.88 -8.11
N ILE A 50 -16.54 -1.03 -8.90
CA ILE A 50 -15.91 -0.31 -10.02
C ILE A 50 -14.79 0.62 -9.50
N VAL A 51 -15.09 1.43 -8.48
CA VAL A 51 -14.11 2.37 -7.91
C VAL A 51 -12.93 1.62 -7.28
N HIS A 52 -13.21 0.53 -6.56
CA HIS A 52 -12.18 -0.29 -5.94
C HIS A 52 -11.22 -0.88 -6.98
N ASN A 53 -11.75 -1.46 -8.06
CA ASN A 53 -10.92 -2.01 -9.13
C ASN A 53 -10.07 -0.92 -9.80
N SER A 54 -10.67 0.24 -10.08
CA SER A 54 -9.91 1.38 -10.64
C SER A 54 -8.80 1.86 -9.71
N LEU A 55 -9.01 1.84 -8.40
CA LEU A 55 -8.00 2.22 -7.42
C LEU A 55 -6.88 1.17 -7.34
N ALA A 56 -7.23 -0.12 -7.39
CA ALA A 56 -6.26 -1.21 -7.41
C ALA A 56 -5.33 -1.12 -8.63
N ASP A 57 -5.90 -0.86 -9.81
CA ASP A 57 -5.13 -0.68 -11.06
C ASP A 57 -4.14 0.48 -10.96
N LYS A 58 -4.58 1.62 -10.41
CA LYS A 58 -3.73 2.81 -10.20
C LYS A 58 -2.60 2.56 -9.19
N LEU A 59 -2.87 1.81 -8.13
CA LEU A 59 -1.85 1.44 -7.15
C LEU A 59 -0.77 0.57 -7.81
N GLN A 60 -1.18 -0.42 -8.61
CA GLN A 60 -0.25 -1.27 -9.34
C GLN A 60 0.60 -0.47 -10.36
N GLU A 61 0.00 0.50 -11.04
CA GLU A 61 0.73 1.41 -11.93
C GLU A 61 1.78 2.24 -11.16
N LEU A 62 1.38 2.82 -10.02
CA LEU A 62 2.27 3.63 -9.19
C LEU A 62 3.45 2.82 -8.65
N ASP A 63 3.20 1.59 -8.20
CA ASP A 63 4.25 0.67 -7.73
C ASP A 63 5.27 0.40 -8.85
N GLY A 64 4.81 0.16 -10.08
CA GLY A 64 5.69 -0.01 -11.23
C GLY A 64 6.54 1.24 -11.54
N VAL A 65 5.96 2.44 -11.41
CA VAL A 65 6.70 3.70 -11.58
C VAL A 65 7.75 3.88 -10.49
N LEU A 66 7.42 3.55 -9.24
CA LEU A 66 8.36 3.63 -8.11
C LEU A 66 9.53 2.67 -8.32
N GLU A 67 9.29 1.43 -8.71
CA GLU A 67 10.35 0.46 -9.02
C GLU A 67 11.26 0.98 -10.14
N ALA A 68 10.68 1.48 -11.23
CA ALA A 68 11.46 2.04 -12.35
C ALA A 68 12.32 3.24 -11.92
N GLN A 69 11.79 4.11 -11.06
CA GLN A 69 12.54 5.24 -10.52
C GLN A 69 13.68 4.79 -9.59
N GLN A 70 13.45 3.80 -8.73
CA GLN A 70 14.48 3.25 -7.86
C GLN A 70 15.63 2.63 -8.66
N ILE A 71 15.31 1.86 -9.70
CA ILE A 71 16.32 1.29 -10.61
C ILE A 71 17.13 2.39 -11.29
N LYS A 72 16.44 3.43 -11.78
CA LYS A 72 17.10 4.58 -12.42
C LYS A 72 18.02 5.32 -11.45
N LEU A 73 17.58 5.56 -10.21
CA LEU A 73 18.41 6.20 -9.19
C LEU A 73 19.64 5.36 -8.84
N ALA A 74 19.47 4.06 -8.63
CA ALA A 74 20.59 3.15 -8.37
C ALA A 74 21.61 3.18 -9.52
N TYR A 75 21.14 3.16 -10.76
CA TYR A 75 22.00 3.28 -11.93
C TYR A 75 22.75 4.62 -12.00
N LEU A 76 22.06 5.74 -11.72
CA LEU A 76 22.67 7.07 -11.73
C LEU A 76 23.68 7.24 -10.60
N GLU A 77 23.40 6.72 -9.41
CA GLU A 77 24.34 6.73 -8.29
C GLU A 77 25.59 5.90 -8.61
N GLU A 78 25.41 4.71 -9.16
CA GLU A 78 26.51 3.85 -9.57
C GLU A 78 27.34 4.54 -10.66
N SER A 79 26.68 5.03 -11.71
CA SER A 79 27.33 5.77 -12.81
C SER A 79 28.11 6.99 -12.30
N SER A 80 27.56 7.71 -11.34
CA SER A 80 28.22 8.86 -10.70
C SER A 80 29.43 8.46 -9.85
N ARG A 81 29.50 7.22 -9.35
CA ARG A 81 30.59 6.73 -8.47
C ARG A 81 31.64 5.93 -9.22
N LYS A 82 31.38 5.44 -10.43
CA LYS A 82 32.33 4.62 -11.23
C LYS A 82 33.71 5.22 -11.39
N ASN A 83 33.80 6.54 -11.52
CA ASN A 83 35.07 7.25 -11.70
C ASN A 83 35.68 7.74 -10.38
N ASN A 84 35.06 7.43 -9.24
CA ASN A 84 35.56 7.85 -7.93
C ASN A 84 36.43 6.76 -7.31
N LEU A 85 37.72 7.06 -7.15
CA LEU A 85 38.67 6.17 -6.48
C LEU A 85 38.79 6.52 -5.00
N ARG A 86 38.73 5.51 -4.13
CA ARG A 86 39.01 5.66 -2.69
C ARG A 86 40.42 5.15 -2.39
N ILE A 87 41.30 6.08 -2.02
CA ILE A 87 42.70 5.78 -1.71
C ILE A 87 42.87 5.80 -0.20
N ARG A 88 43.51 4.76 0.35
CA ARG A 88 43.80 4.61 1.78
C ARG A 88 45.31 4.67 2.00
N GLY A 89 45.73 5.11 3.19
CA GLY A 89 47.14 5.20 3.56
C GLY A 89 47.84 6.47 3.06
N THR A 90 47.10 7.47 2.60
CA THR A 90 47.66 8.78 2.26
C THR A 90 48.14 9.50 3.52
N PRO A 91 49.43 9.89 3.61
CA PRO A 91 49.99 10.56 4.79
C PRO A 91 49.18 11.80 5.19
N GLU A 92 48.95 12.02 6.48
CA GLU A 92 48.08 13.10 6.98
C GLU A 92 48.70 14.49 6.77
N GLU A 93 50.02 14.55 6.62
CA GLU A 93 50.79 15.79 6.36
C GLU A 93 50.42 16.42 5.01
N VAL A 94 49.91 15.62 4.07
CA VAL A 94 49.45 16.12 2.76
C VAL A 94 48.11 16.83 2.94
N THR A 95 48.13 18.17 2.91
CA THR A 95 46.92 18.97 3.01
C THR A 95 46.01 18.76 1.79
N THR A 96 44.71 19.08 1.94
CA THR A 96 43.73 18.96 0.85
C THR A 96 44.10 19.77 -0.39
N ALA A 97 44.78 20.91 -0.22
CA ALA A 97 45.25 21.74 -1.32
C ALA A 97 46.36 21.07 -2.16
N HIS A 98 47.19 20.22 -1.54
CA HIS A 98 48.28 19.51 -2.22
C HIS A 98 47.91 18.09 -2.67
N LEU A 99 46.71 17.62 -2.30
CA LEU A 99 46.23 16.28 -2.59
C LEU A 99 46.21 15.96 -4.10
N PRO A 100 45.71 16.84 -5.01
CA PRO A 100 45.70 16.54 -6.44
C PRO A 100 47.09 16.25 -6.98
N ASN A 101 48.08 17.08 -6.63
CA ASN A 101 49.46 16.93 -7.10
C ASN A 101 50.08 15.63 -6.55
N TYR A 102 49.91 15.37 -5.25
CA TYR A 102 50.37 14.12 -4.64
C TYR A 102 49.78 12.89 -5.32
N LEU A 103 48.48 12.92 -5.68
CA LEU A 103 47.82 11.82 -6.37
C LEU A 103 48.36 11.64 -7.79
N MET A 104 48.60 12.73 -8.53
CA MET A 104 49.22 12.67 -9.86
C MET A 104 50.60 12.01 -9.80
N ASP A 105 51.45 12.44 -8.85
CA ASP A 105 52.79 11.87 -8.65
C ASP A 105 52.71 10.38 -8.31
N LEU A 106 51.77 10.01 -7.43
CA LEU A 106 51.53 8.61 -7.04
C LEU A 106 51.11 7.76 -8.24
N PHE A 107 50.14 8.23 -9.05
CA PHE A 107 49.68 7.49 -10.22
C PHE A 107 50.77 7.39 -11.29
N GLN A 108 51.56 8.44 -11.51
CA GLN A 108 52.66 8.40 -12.46
C GLN A 108 53.76 7.41 -12.02
N ALA A 109 54.00 7.28 -10.71
CA ALA A 109 54.91 6.27 -10.18
C ALA A 109 54.36 4.83 -10.32
N LEU A 110 53.04 4.64 -10.17
CA LEU A 110 52.40 3.32 -10.26
C LEU A 110 52.16 2.85 -11.70
N THR A 111 51.84 3.77 -12.59
CA THR A 111 51.52 3.51 -14.00
C THR A 111 52.30 4.46 -14.91
N PRO A 112 53.63 4.25 -15.06
CA PRO A 112 54.48 5.14 -15.85
C PRO A 112 54.18 5.11 -17.36
N GLU A 113 53.45 4.09 -17.82
CA GLU A 113 53.03 3.94 -19.22
C GLU A 113 51.94 4.94 -19.63
N ILE A 114 51.17 5.46 -18.67
CA ILE A 114 50.09 6.42 -18.92
C ILE A 114 50.68 7.82 -18.92
N HIS A 115 50.48 8.55 -20.01
CA HIS A 115 50.97 9.93 -20.11
C HIS A 115 50.20 10.83 -19.12
N PRO A 116 50.86 11.77 -18.42
CA PRO A 116 50.22 12.64 -17.44
C PRO A 116 49.04 13.43 -18.02
N ASP A 117 49.09 13.82 -19.29
CA ASP A 117 47.99 14.54 -19.96
C ASP A 117 46.71 13.69 -20.13
N GLN A 118 46.81 12.37 -20.00
CA GLN A 118 45.67 11.45 -20.05
C GLN A 118 45.03 11.25 -18.67
N LEU A 119 45.70 11.66 -17.59
CA LEU A 119 45.22 11.54 -16.23
C LEU A 119 44.68 12.90 -15.76
N ILE A 120 43.37 12.96 -15.54
CA ILE A 120 42.69 14.17 -15.09
C ILE A 120 42.04 13.89 -13.74
N VAL A 121 42.46 14.63 -12.72
CA VAL A 121 41.83 14.63 -11.40
C VAL A 121 40.86 15.80 -11.33
N ASP A 122 39.57 15.53 -11.48
CA ASP A 122 38.52 16.56 -11.36
C ASP A 122 38.45 17.13 -9.93
N ARG A 123 38.32 16.24 -8.94
CA ARG A 123 38.20 16.61 -7.53
C ARG A 123 38.96 15.63 -6.65
N ALA A 124 39.73 16.14 -5.70
CA ALA A 124 40.39 15.36 -4.67
C ALA A 124 40.09 15.96 -3.29
N HIS A 125 39.59 15.13 -2.38
CA HIS A 125 39.28 15.55 -1.02
C HIS A 125 39.46 14.38 -0.06
N ARG A 126 39.73 14.70 1.21
CA ARG A 126 39.68 13.73 2.29
C ARG A 126 38.22 13.52 2.69
N LEU A 127 37.84 12.27 2.90
CA LEU A 127 36.54 11.97 3.49
C LEU A 127 36.55 12.51 4.93
N ALA A 128 35.58 13.36 5.27
CA ALA A 128 35.38 13.76 6.66
C ALA A 128 35.11 12.48 7.48
N PHE A 129 35.70 12.40 8.66
CA PHE A 129 35.39 11.34 9.63
C PHE A 129 33.93 11.54 10.06
N THR A 130 32.99 10.91 9.36
CA THR A 130 31.65 10.75 9.88
C THR A 130 31.74 9.63 10.92
N SER A 131 31.39 9.91 12.17
CA SER A 131 31.37 8.95 13.27
C SER A 131 30.32 7.84 13.10
N HIS A 132 29.86 7.59 11.87
CA HIS A 132 29.01 6.46 11.58
C HIS A 132 29.90 5.23 11.48
N PRO A 133 29.74 4.23 12.36
CA PRO A 133 30.45 2.98 12.23
C PRO A 133 30.15 2.44 10.85
N CYS A 134 31.21 2.13 10.10
CA CYS A 134 31.12 1.24 8.95
C CYS A 134 30.51 -0.07 9.45
N GLU A 135 29.19 -0.22 9.37
CA GLU A 135 28.56 -1.53 9.31
C GLU A 135 29.14 -2.19 8.07
N GLY A 136 30.18 -2.99 8.29
CA GLY A 136 30.65 -3.95 7.32
C GLY A 136 29.44 -4.73 6.86
N THR A 137 29.23 -4.74 5.56
CA THR A 137 28.22 -5.55 4.88
C THR A 137 28.52 -7.03 5.12
N HIS A 138 28.11 -7.51 6.28
CA HIS A 138 27.82 -8.91 6.58
C HIS A 138 26.34 -8.99 6.99
N ASN A 139 25.45 -8.78 6.01
CA ASN A 139 24.08 -9.27 6.06
C ASN A 139 23.99 -10.40 5.03
N LYS A 140 24.28 -11.67 5.38
CA LYS A 140 23.28 -12.62 5.90
C LYS A 140 21.96 -11.95 6.30
N GLY A 141 21.12 -11.72 5.30
CA GLY A 141 19.80 -11.16 5.53
C GLY A 141 19.08 -10.97 4.21
N LEU A 142 18.67 -12.08 3.60
CA LEU A 142 17.50 -12.09 2.73
C LEU A 142 16.33 -11.63 3.62
N GLN A 143 16.17 -10.32 3.82
CA GLN A 143 14.91 -9.77 4.30
C GLN A 143 13.94 -9.97 3.15
N LYS A 144 13.29 -11.14 3.19
CA LYS A 144 12.00 -11.37 2.60
C LYS A 144 11.17 -10.13 2.92
N TRP A 145 10.89 -9.32 1.92
CA TRP A 145 9.74 -8.45 1.94
C TRP A 145 8.55 -9.37 2.19
N GLY A 146 8.15 -9.48 3.45
CA GLY A 146 6.90 -10.11 3.80
C GLY A 146 5.78 -9.34 3.12
N PRO A 147 4.69 -10.00 2.69
CA PRO A 147 3.58 -9.28 2.13
C PRO A 147 3.09 -8.24 3.15
N PRO A 148 2.60 -7.07 2.70
CA PRO A 148 2.03 -6.08 3.59
C PRO A 148 0.96 -6.76 4.44
N ARG A 149 1.05 -6.60 5.77
CA ARG A 149 0.00 -7.01 6.70
C ARG A 149 -1.22 -6.11 6.50
N GLY A 150 -1.94 -6.34 5.42
CA GLY A 150 -3.37 -6.11 5.37
C GLY A 150 -4.02 -7.38 5.92
N SER A 151 -4.58 -7.30 7.11
CA SER A 151 -5.46 -8.34 7.65
C SER A 151 -6.68 -8.45 6.73
N VAL A 152 -6.62 -9.33 5.74
CA VAL A 152 -7.83 -9.88 5.13
C VAL A 152 -8.39 -10.84 6.17
N HIS A 153 -9.35 -10.37 6.96
CA HIS A 153 -10.21 -11.28 7.69
C HIS A 153 -10.95 -12.13 6.63
N PRO A 154 -10.88 -13.46 6.70
CA PRO A 154 -11.86 -14.26 5.98
C PRO A 154 -13.23 -13.89 6.56
N ILE A 155 -14.14 -13.44 5.71
CA ILE A 155 -15.56 -13.47 6.03
C ILE A 155 -15.91 -14.96 6.10
N THR A 156 -15.79 -15.55 7.28
CA THR A 156 -16.45 -16.80 7.60
C THR A 156 -17.94 -16.49 7.63
N THR A 157 -18.65 -16.94 6.61
CA THR A 157 -20.08 -17.21 6.67
C THR A 157 -20.27 -18.32 7.72
N THR A 158 -20.43 -17.94 8.98
CA THR A 158 -20.95 -18.82 10.03
C THR A 158 -22.40 -18.42 10.29
N GLU A 159 -23.31 -19.36 10.06
CA GLU A 159 -24.76 -19.29 10.25
C GLU A 159 -25.20 -19.14 11.72
N GLU A 160 -24.44 -18.43 12.57
CA GLU A 160 -24.76 -18.28 14.00
C GLU A 160 -24.93 -16.80 14.36
N GLY A 161 -25.97 -16.19 13.80
CA GLY A 161 -26.39 -14.82 14.10
C GLY A 161 -27.90 -14.68 14.39
N LEU A 162 -28.58 -15.80 14.66
CA LEU A 162 -30.01 -15.85 15.01
C LEU A 162 -30.19 -16.22 16.48
N GLN A 163 -29.67 -15.40 17.39
CA GLN A 163 -30.07 -15.42 18.81
C GLN A 163 -29.49 -14.19 19.51
N LYS A 164 -30.18 -13.05 19.36
CA LYS A 164 -30.25 -11.92 20.30
C LYS A 164 -30.84 -10.73 19.57
N LEU A 165 -32.17 -10.69 19.52
CA LEU A 165 -33.01 -9.49 19.50
C LEU A 165 -34.43 -10.03 19.72
N GLY A 166 -34.75 -10.20 21.00
CA GLY A 166 -35.97 -10.81 21.50
C GLY A 166 -36.05 -10.62 23.00
N GLU A 167 -35.98 -9.37 23.43
CA GLU A 167 -36.59 -8.83 24.65
C GLU A 167 -37.25 -7.50 24.28
#